data_AF-A0A2S0MUM8-F1
#
_entry.id   AF-A0A2S0MUM8-F1
#
_cell.length_a   1.000
_cell.length_b   1.000
_cell.length_c   1.000
_cell.angle_alpha   90.00
_cell.angle_beta   90.00
_cell.angle_gamma   90.00
#
_symmetry.space_group_name_H-M   'P 1'
#
loop_
_entity.id
_entity.type
_entity.pdbx_description
1 polymer ?
#
loop_
_entity_poly.entity_id
_entity_poly.type
_entity_poly.pdbx_seq_one_letter_code
_entity_poly.pdbx_strand_id
1 'polypeptide(L)' 'MRSMRRGIREMDMILTAFAGANLPDMDEAALDLYDALLGENDQDLYQWVTGQVAPPARFAPLVTRIAGTYGPDRA' A
#
# COMPACT_ATOMS: atom_id res chain seq x y z
N MET A 1 0.70 -18.38 15.65
CA MET A 1 -0.11 -17.35 16.34
C MET A 1 0.54 -15.98 16.09
N ARG A 2 0.09 -15.24 15.06
CA ARG A 2 0.64 -13.91 14.69
C ARG A 2 -0.34 -12.84 15.14
N SER A 3 -0.42 -12.65 16.46
CA SER A 3 -1.36 -11.76 17.16
C SER A 3 -0.97 -10.27 17.08
N MET A 4 -0.50 -9.81 15.92
CA MET A 4 -0.11 -8.41 15.72
C MET A 4 -0.53 -7.92 14.33
N ARG A 5 -1.80 -8.13 13.96
CA ARG A 5 -2.49 -7.17 13.08
C ARG A 5 -2.88 -5.96 13.91
N ARG A 6 -1.90 -5.23 14.44
CA ARG A 6 -2.16 -3.85 14.87
C ARG A 6 -2.09 -3.04 13.60
N GLY A 7 -3.22 -2.97 12.89
CA GLY A 7 -3.35 -2.04 11.78
C GLY A 7 -2.94 -0.66 12.29
N ILE A 8 -1.84 -0.14 11.76
CA ILE A 8 -1.41 1.20 12.12
C ILE A 8 -2.38 2.16 11.42
N ARG A 9 -2.88 3.14 12.15
CA ARG A 9 -3.89 4.10 11.65
C ARG A 9 -3.41 4.79 10.38
N GLU A 10 -2.10 5.01 10.31
CA GLU A 10 -1.39 5.59 9.20
C GLU A 10 -1.57 4.77 7.92
N MET A 11 -1.47 3.44 7.99
CA MET A 11 -1.63 2.57 6.83
C MET A 11 -3.08 2.56 6.35
N ASP A 12 -4.05 2.56 7.26
CA ASP A 12 -5.47 2.67 6.93
C ASP A 12 -5.79 3.97 6.18
N MET A 13 -5.22 5.09 6.62
CA MET A 13 -5.35 6.38 5.93
C MET A 13 -4.72 6.35 4.53
N ILE A 14 -3.53 5.78 4.40
CA ILE A 14 -2.81 5.65 3.12
C ILE A 14 -3.62 4.80 2.14
N LEU A 15 -4.07 3.62 2.56
CA LEU A 15 -4.83 2.69 1.72
C LEU A 15 -6.18 3.27 1.33
N THR A 16 -6.87 3.96 2.24
CA THR A 16 -8.16 4.61 1.94
C THR A 16 -8.00 5.71 0.89
N ALA A 17 -6.97 6.57 1.03
CA ALA A 17 -6.68 7.62 0.06
C ALA A 17 -6.28 7.04 -1.30
N PHE A 18 -5.44 6.01 -1.31
CA PHE A 18 -5.06 5.30 -2.53
C PHE A 18 -6.28 4.66 -3.20
N ALA A 19 -7.11 3.97 -2.43
CA ALA A 19 -8.28 3.26 -2.91
C ALA A 19 -9.26 4.19 -3.62
N GLY A 20 -9.60 5.32 -2.99
CA GLY A 20 -10.52 6.30 -3.56
C GLY A 20 -9.99 6.98 -4.83
N ALA A 21 -8.67 7.13 -4.97
CA ALA A 21 -8.06 7.82 -6.11
C ALA A 21 -7.65 6.90 -7.26
N ASN A 22 -7.38 5.61 -7.01
CA ASN A 22 -6.76 4.72 -8.00
C ASN A 22 -7.56 3.47 -8.34
N LEU A 23 -8.39 2.92 -7.44
CA LEU A 23 -9.13 1.68 -7.73
C LEU A 23 -10.04 1.77 -8.96
N PRO A 24 -10.74 2.89 -9.23
CA PRO A 24 -11.60 2.99 -10.42
C PRO A 24 -10.86 2.84 -11.75
N ASP A 25 -9.56 3.14 -11.77
CA ASP A 25 -8.72 3.14 -12.99
C ASP A 25 -7.79 1.91 -13.06
N MET A 26 -7.91 0.96 -12.14
CA MET A 26 -7.10 -0.25 -12.11
C MET A 26 -7.73 -1.36 -12.95
N ASP A 27 -6.90 -2.08 -13.70
CA ASP A 27 -7.30 -3.30 -14.39
C ASP A 27 -7.37 -4.50 -13.44
N GLU A 28 -7.92 -5.60 -13.92
CA GLU A 28 -8.12 -6.83 -13.12
C GLU A 28 -6.79 -7.35 -12.52
N ALA A 29 -5.71 -7.33 -13.31
CA ALA A 29 -4.39 -7.76 -12.83
C ALA A 29 -3.85 -6.86 -11.71
N ALA A 30 -4.08 -5.54 -11.78
CA ALA A 30 -3.68 -4.62 -10.74
C ALA A 30 -4.54 -4.77 -9.47
N LEU A 31 -5.84 -5.06 -9.62
CA LEU A 31 -6.74 -5.35 -8.51
C LEU A 31 -6.34 -6.64 -7.79
N ASP A 32 -6.00 -7.70 -8.52
CA ASP A 32 -5.49 -8.95 -7.96
C ASP A 32 -4.19 -8.72 -7.18
N LEU A 33 -3.27 -7.91 -7.73
CA LEU A 33 -2.03 -7.56 -7.07
C LEU A 33 -2.26 -6.73 -5.79
N TYR A 34 -3.26 -5.86 -5.80
CA TYR A 34 -3.66 -5.07 -4.64
C TYR A 34 -4.29 -5.94 -3.55
N ASP A 35 -5.15 -6.89 -3.89
CA ASP A 35 -5.68 -7.85 -2.92
C ASP A 35 -4.57 -8.70 -2.29
N ALA A 36 -3.62 -9.16 -3.10
CA ALA A 36 -2.43 -9.87 -2.61
C ALA A 36 -1.57 -9.00 -1.67
N LEU A 37 -1.46 -7.70 -1.94
CA LEU A 37 -0.75 -6.73 -1.08
C LEU A 37 -1.47 -6.57 0.27
N LEU A 38 -2.80 -6.48 0.30
CA LEU A 38 -3.60 -6.38 1.53
C LEU A 38 -3.49 -7.61 2.43
N GLY A 39 -3.00 -8.74 1.89
CA GLY A 39 -2.68 -9.94 2.66
C GLY A 39 -1.41 -9.83 3.52
N GLU A 40 -0.54 -8.88 3.24
CA GLU A 40 0.75 -8.67 3.92
C GLU A 40 0.56 -7.96 5.29
N ASN A 41 1.65 -7.79 6.05
CA ASN A 41 1.60 -7.11 7.34
C ASN A 41 1.60 -5.58 7.17
N ASP A 42 0.70 -4.85 7.84
CA ASP A 42 0.62 -3.39 7.76
C ASP A 42 1.93 -2.67 8.10
N GLN A 43 2.74 -3.22 9.01
CA GLN A 43 4.06 -2.68 9.36
C GLN A 43 5.04 -2.82 8.18
N ASP A 44 5.01 -3.94 7.47
CA ASP A 44 5.86 -4.19 6.30
C ASP A 44 5.41 -3.30 5.13
N LEU A 45 4.10 -3.20 4.90
CA LEU A 45 3.51 -2.29 3.92
C LEU A 45 3.93 -0.85 4.17
N TYR A 46 3.86 -0.39 5.42
CA TYR A 46 4.28 0.94 5.79
C TYR A 46 5.78 1.17 5.55
N GLN A 47 6.63 0.21 5.89
CA GLN A 47 8.06 0.27 5.61
C GLN A 47 8.35 0.35 4.11
N TRP A 48 7.59 -0.35 3.28
CA TRP A 48 7.72 -0.30 1.82
C TRP A 48 7.28 1.04 1.24
N VAL A 49 6.11 1.53 1.65
CA VAL A 49 5.54 2.79 1.16
C VAL A 49 6.39 4.00 1.60
N THR A 50 6.96 3.96 2.80
CA THR A 50 7.87 5.00 3.30
C THR A 50 9.30 4.87 2.79
N GLY A 51 9.61 3.83 2.00
CA GLY A 51 10.95 3.58 1.46
C GLY A 51 11.99 3.14 2.48
N GLN A 52 11.57 2.75 3.69
CA GLN A 52 12.46 2.20 4.73
C GLN A 52 13.00 0.82 4.33
N VAL A 53 12.20 0.03 3.62
CA VAL A 53 12.55 -1.30 3.12
C VAL A 53 12.11 -1.43 1.67
N ALA A 54 12.90 -2.11 0.84
CA ALA A 54 12.51 -2.40 -0.53
C ALA A 54 11.36 -3.44 -0.56
N PRO A 55 10.25 -3.17 -1.27
CA PRO A 55 9.20 -4.16 -1.43
C PRO A 55 9.65 -5.35 -2.29
N PRO A 56 8.99 -6.51 -2.17
CA PRO A 56 9.13 -7.59 -3.14
C PRO A 56 8.90 -7.10 -4.58
N ALA A 57 9.65 -7.63 -5.54
CA ALA A 57 9.63 -7.17 -6.94
C ALA A 57 8.21 -7.14 -7.55
N ARG A 58 7.35 -8.11 -7.18
CA ARG A 58 5.95 -8.17 -7.63
C ARG A 58 5.13 -6.95 -7.18
N PHE A 59 5.42 -6.39 -6.00
CA PHE A 59 4.68 -5.28 -5.41
C PHE A 59 5.33 -3.93 -5.68
N ALA A 60 6.58 -3.89 -6.15
CA ALA A 60 7.31 -2.64 -6.35
C ALA A 60 6.55 -1.59 -7.17
N PRO A 61 5.93 -1.92 -8.33
CA PRO A 61 5.17 -0.93 -9.10
C PRO A 61 3.97 -0.38 -8.33
N LEU A 62 3.26 -1.25 -7.60
CA LEU A 62 2.08 -0.87 -6.83
C LEU A 62 2.44 -0.02 -5.61
N VAL A 63 3.50 -0.40 -4.87
CA VAL A 63 4.02 0.36 -3.73
C VAL A 63 4.47 1.75 -4.17
N THR A 64 5.14 1.88 -5.31
CA THR A 64 5.50 3.19 -5.87
C THR A 64 4.26 4.04 -6.15
N ARG A 65 3.19 3.45 -6.70
CA ARG A 65 1.94 4.17 -6.96
C ARG A 65 1.23 4.59 -5.67
N ILE A 66 1.23 3.75 -4.64
CA ILE A 66 0.69 4.06 -3.30
C ILE A 66 1.48 5.21 -2.67
N ALA A 67 2.81 5.11 -2.66
CA ALA A 67 3.69 6.15 -2.13
C ALA A 67 3.49 7.50 -2.87
N GLY A 68 3.29 7.47 -4.19
CA GLY A 68 3.00 8.67 -4.99
C GLY A 68 1.64 9.31 -4.71
N THR A 69 0.66 8.55 -4.20
CA THR A 69 -0.67 9.08 -3.85
C THR A 69 -0.68 9.76 -2.47
N TYR A 70 0.24 9.38 -1.59
CA TYR A 70 0.37 9.89 -0.22
C TYR A 70 1.58 10.83 -0.02
N GLY A 71 2.55 10.85 -0.94
CA GLY A 71 3.77 11.66 -0.91
C GLY A 71 3.55 13.18 -1.06
N PRO A 72 4.55 14.01 -0.70
CA PRO A 72 4.39 15.24 0.09
C PRO A 72 3.88 16.51 -0.62
N ASP A 73 3.28 16.46 -1.81
CA ASP A 73 2.80 17.68 -2.52
C ASP A 73 1.38 18.12 -2.13
N ARG A 74 1.12 18.14 -0.81
CA ARG A 74 -0.04 18.85 -0.22
C ARG A 74 0.40 19.77 0.91
N ALA A 75 1.25 20.75 0.58
CA ALA A 75 1.42 22.02 1.28
C ALA A 75 1.91 23.09 0.30
#